data_AF-A0A831VIP9-F1
#
_entry.id   AF-A0A831VIP9-F1
#
_cell.length_a   1.000
_cell.length_b   1.000
_cell.length_c   1.000
_cell.angle_alpha   90.00
_cell.angle_beta   90.00
_cell.angle_gamma   90.00
#
_symmetry.space_group_name_H-M   'P 1'
#
loop_
_entity.id
_entity.type
_entity.pdbx_description
1 polymer ?
#
loop_
_entity_poly.entity_id
_entity_poly.type
_entity_poly.pdbx_seq_one_letter_code
_entity_poly.pdbx_strand_id
1 'polypeptide(L)'
;MLRNLFAGKLQSGGLSVNIFTDDELEQIHFATIEVLKKTGLFIGSKEAREVLDGGGAIVDEKTKTVKFPPYLVEDAIRSAPSKVLLAGRDPKHDIVLESNRVGFTNFGEGVFVIDPYTGERRETTKQDVADSARIVDYLDQIDVYERA
;
A
#
# COMPACT_ATOMS: atom_id res chain seq x y z
N MET A 1 -12.01 -14.32 11.08
CA MET A 1 -10.85 -14.41 10.17
C MET A 1 -11.34 -14.75 8.79
N LEU A 2 -11.45 -13.72 7.96
CA LEU A 2 -11.70 -13.85 6.53
C LEU A 2 -10.43 -14.37 5.86
N ARG A 3 -10.56 -15.51 5.18
CA ARG A 3 -9.50 -16.08 4.35
C ARG A 3 -9.91 -16.00 2.89
N ASN A 4 -9.78 -14.82 2.30
CA ASN A 4 -10.02 -14.56 0.87
C ASN A 4 -9.27 -15.53 -0.06
N LEU A 5 -9.76 -15.68 -1.29
CA LEU A 5 -9.18 -16.60 -2.26
C LEU A 5 -7.75 -16.18 -2.64
N PHE A 6 -6.90 -17.17 -2.96
CA PHE A 6 -5.56 -16.92 -3.48
C PHE A 6 -5.62 -16.72 -5.01
N ALA A 7 -5.44 -15.48 -5.50
CA ALA A 7 -5.15 -15.17 -6.89
C ALA A 7 -3.71 -15.60 -7.25
N GLY A 8 -3.54 -16.59 -8.13
CA GLY A 8 -2.21 -16.94 -8.68
C GLY A 8 -1.33 -17.88 -7.83
N LYS A 9 -1.90 -18.62 -6.87
CA LYS A 9 -1.20 -19.76 -6.22
C LYS A 9 -1.59 -21.06 -6.92
N LEU A 10 -0.67 -22.02 -7.05
CA LEU A 10 -0.96 -23.37 -7.59
C LEU A 10 -1.89 -24.17 -6.64
N GLN A 11 -3.16 -23.83 -6.70
CA GLN A 11 -4.30 -24.74 -6.58
C GLN A 11 -5.00 -24.72 -7.94
N SER A 12 -5.79 -25.73 -8.29
CA SER A 12 -6.32 -25.95 -9.65
C SER A 12 -7.32 -24.88 -10.19
N GLY A 13 -7.22 -23.60 -9.79
CA GLY A 13 -8.19 -22.56 -10.16
C GLY A 13 -7.72 -21.10 -10.05
N GLY A 14 -6.45 -20.77 -10.34
CA GLY A 14 -5.99 -19.37 -10.41
C GLY A 14 -5.25 -19.03 -11.70
N LEU A 15 -5.37 -17.79 -12.19
CA LEU A 15 -4.65 -17.24 -13.35
C LEU A 15 -3.77 -16.06 -12.89
N SER A 16 -2.50 -16.05 -13.25
CA SER A 16 -1.61 -14.88 -13.16
C SER A 16 -1.17 -14.48 -14.56
N VAL A 17 -1.13 -13.18 -14.86
CA VAL A 17 -0.60 -12.66 -16.12
C VAL A 17 0.82 -12.16 -15.86
N ASN A 18 1.81 -13.02 -16.11
CA ASN A 18 3.23 -12.69 -15.96
C ASN A 18 3.77 -12.23 -17.31
N ILE A 19 3.99 -10.92 -17.45
CA ILE A 19 4.41 -10.31 -18.73
C ILE A 19 5.95 -10.23 -18.84
N PHE A 20 6.64 -10.16 -17.70
CA PHE A 20 8.09 -10.09 -17.64
C PHE A 20 8.71 -11.45 -17.29
N THR A 21 9.88 -11.69 -17.84
CA THR A 21 10.81 -12.74 -17.42
C THR A 21 11.51 -12.36 -16.12
N ASP A 22 12.12 -13.34 -15.44
CA ASP A 22 12.87 -13.09 -14.20
C ASP A 22 14.05 -12.12 -14.43
N ASP A 23 14.75 -12.23 -15.57
CA ASP A 23 15.86 -11.33 -15.94
C ASP A 23 15.37 -9.88 -16.15
N GLU A 24 14.17 -9.69 -16.73
CA GLU A 24 13.58 -8.36 -16.89
C GLU A 24 13.15 -7.75 -15.55
N LEU A 25 12.63 -8.58 -14.62
CA LEU A 25 12.32 -8.15 -13.27
C LEU A 25 13.59 -7.75 -12.50
N GLU A 26 14.68 -8.52 -12.65
CA GLU A 26 15.97 -8.21 -12.03
C GLU A 26 16.56 -6.90 -12.59
N GLN A 27 16.44 -6.65 -13.90
CA GLN A 27 16.85 -5.38 -14.50
C GLN A 27 16.05 -4.19 -13.94
N ILE A 28 14.73 -4.32 -13.78
CA ILE A 28 13.88 -3.27 -13.16
C ILE A 28 14.31 -3.02 -11.71
N HIS A 29 14.62 -4.08 -10.96
CA HIS A 29 15.08 -3.99 -9.58
C HIS A 29 16.41 -3.24 -9.48
N PHE A 30 17.42 -3.61 -10.27
CA PHE A 30 18.71 -2.93 -10.28
C PHE A 30 18.63 -1.48 -10.74
N ALA A 31 17.78 -1.18 -11.74
CA ALA A 31 17.53 0.19 -12.17
C ALA A 31 16.88 1.03 -11.04
N THR A 32 15.92 0.45 -10.30
CA THR A 32 15.32 1.09 -9.12
C THR A 32 16.36 1.40 -8.05
N ILE A 33 17.22 0.42 -7.72
CA ILE A 33 18.32 0.60 -6.77
C ILE A 33 19.28 1.70 -7.23
N GLU A 34 19.61 1.76 -8.52
CA GLU A 34 20.48 2.78 -9.07
C GLU A 34 19.88 4.19 -8.90
N VAL A 35 18.57 4.35 -9.17
CA VAL A 35 17.86 5.61 -8.95
C VAL A 35 17.89 6.01 -7.48
N LEU A 36 17.57 5.09 -6.56
CA LEU A 36 17.60 5.36 -5.12
C LEU A 36 19.00 5.71 -4.60
N LYS A 37 20.05 5.09 -5.17
CA LYS A 37 21.46 5.33 -4.81
C LYS A 37 21.99 6.64 -5.39
N LYS A 38 21.75 6.92 -6.67
CA LYS A 38 22.36 8.05 -7.39
C LYS A 38 21.53 9.32 -7.29
N THR A 39 20.21 9.21 -7.47
CA THR A 39 19.26 10.33 -7.47
C THR A 39 18.70 10.55 -6.07
N GLY A 40 18.18 9.50 -5.43
CA GLY A 40 17.50 9.59 -4.14
C GLY A 40 16.08 10.13 -4.21
N LEU A 41 15.50 10.40 -3.05
CA LEU A 41 14.13 10.90 -2.87
C LEU A 41 14.13 12.21 -2.07
N PHE A 42 13.27 13.16 -2.42
CA PHE A 42 13.01 14.32 -1.58
C PHE A 42 12.15 13.92 -0.39
N ILE A 43 12.64 14.16 0.83
CA ILE A 43 11.94 13.84 2.07
C ILE A 43 11.72 15.14 2.84
N GLY A 44 10.48 15.66 2.83
CA GLY A 44 10.17 16.97 3.43
C GLY A 44 10.25 17.02 4.95
N SER A 45 9.92 15.91 5.63
CA SER A 45 9.94 15.80 7.10
C SER A 45 11.36 15.68 7.63
N LYS A 46 11.72 16.52 8.62
CA LYS A 46 13.02 16.48 9.29
C LYS A 46 13.19 15.21 10.11
N GLU A 47 12.16 14.82 10.86
CA GLU A 47 12.15 13.60 11.66
C GLU A 47 12.38 12.35 10.79
N ALA A 48 11.72 12.28 9.62
CA ALA A 48 11.93 11.17 8.69
C ALA A 48 13.38 11.12 8.18
N ARG A 49 14.01 12.27 7.90
CA ARG A 49 15.42 12.33 7.49
C ARG A 49 16.37 11.88 8.60
N GLU A 50 16.11 12.25 9.85
CA GLU A 50 16.92 11.81 11.00
C GLU A 50 16.85 10.29 11.20
N VAL A 51 15.66 9.69 11.06
CA VAL A 51 15.50 8.23 11.10
C VAL A 51 16.27 7.54 9.97
N LEU A 52 16.17 8.09 8.76
CA LEU A 52 16.84 7.52 7.58
C LEU A 52 18.37 7.66 7.66
N ASP A 53 18.88 8.80 8.12
CA ASP A 53 20.32 9.02 8.38
C ASP A 53 20.84 8.02 9.42
N GLY A 54 20.12 7.87 10.55
CA GLY A 54 20.44 6.87 11.58
C GLY A 54 20.37 5.42 11.08
N GLY A 55 19.57 5.15 10.04
CA GLY A 55 19.51 3.87 9.33
C GLY A 55 20.61 3.66 8.30
N GLY A 56 21.49 4.63 8.06
CA GLY A 56 22.59 4.55 7.10
C GLY A 56 22.25 5.07 5.70
N ALA A 57 21.13 5.76 5.52
CA ALA A 57 20.88 6.55 4.31
C ALA A 57 21.77 7.80 4.30
N ILE A 58 22.01 8.36 3.11
CA ILE A 58 22.83 9.56 2.96
C ILE A 58 21.90 10.75 2.75
N VAL A 59 21.90 11.67 3.72
CA VAL A 59 21.00 12.83 3.71
C VAL A 59 21.74 14.11 3.30
N ASP A 60 21.19 14.81 2.32
CA ASP A 60 21.54 16.20 2.02
C ASP A 60 20.46 17.13 2.60
N GLU A 61 20.74 17.74 3.75
CA GLU A 61 19.80 18.66 4.42
C GLU A 61 19.53 19.94 3.63
N LYS A 62 20.43 20.37 2.73
CA LYS A 62 20.22 21.57 1.92
C LYS A 62 19.14 21.34 0.87
N THR A 63 19.18 20.19 0.21
CA THR A 63 18.20 19.82 -0.82
C THR A 63 17.04 19.00 -0.26
N LYS A 64 17.16 18.52 0.98
CA LYS A 64 16.28 17.53 1.63
C LYS A 64 16.19 16.21 0.86
N THR A 65 17.23 15.89 0.09
CA THR A 65 17.31 14.65 -0.69
C THR A 65 17.96 13.56 0.16
N VAL A 66 17.36 12.37 0.16
CA VAL A 66 17.89 11.18 0.82
C VAL A 66 18.25 10.14 -0.22
N LYS A 67 19.47 9.64 -0.18
CA LYS A 67 19.98 8.58 -1.07
C LYS A 67 20.16 7.29 -0.29
N PHE A 68 19.86 6.16 -0.92
CA PHE A 68 19.82 4.85 -0.27
C PHE A 68 20.90 3.95 -0.84
N PRO A 69 21.88 3.51 -0.02
CA PRO A 69 22.79 2.45 -0.43
C PRO A 69 22.01 1.16 -0.78
N PRO A 70 22.48 0.34 -1.74
CA PRO A 70 21.79 -0.88 -2.15
C PRO A 70 21.50 -1.84 -0.99
N TYR A 71 22.49 -2.06 -0.10
CA TYR A 71 22.34 -2.96 1.03
C TYR A 71 21.20 -2.55 1.97
N LEU A 72 20.97 -1.23 2.13
CA LEU A 72 19.93 -0.70 3.01
C LEU A 72 18.54 -1.04 2.46
N VAL A 73 18.36 -0.96 1.14
CA VAL A 73 17.11 -1.33 0.47
C VAL A 73 16.87 -2.84 0.60
N GLU A 74 17.90 -3.66 0.35
CA GLU A 74 17.81 -5.12 0.45
C GLU A 74 17.51 -5.61 1.87
N ASP A 75 18.18 -5.03 2.87
CA ASP A 75 17.93 -5.39 4.27
C ASP A 75 16.55 -4.94 4.73
N ALA A 76 16.06 -3.78 4.26
CA ALA A 76 14.70 -3.34 4.51
C ALA A 76 13.67 -4.32 3.92
N ILE A 77 13.84 -4.75 2.67
CA ILE A 77 12.97 -5.75 2.02
C ILE A 77 13.00 -7.07 2.80
N ARG A 78 14.19 -7.55 3.20
CA ARG A 78 14.33 -8.82 3.94
C ARG A 78 13.68 -8.76 5.33
N SER A 79 13.71 -7.60 5.97
CA SER A 79 13.09 -7.38 7.28
C SER A 79 11.56 -7.27 7.22
N ALA A 80 11.00 -6.93 6.06
CA ALA A 80 9.57 -6.74 5.89
C ALA A 80 8.83 -8.09 6.03
N PRO A 81 7.75 -8.16 6.83
CA PRO A 81 7.00 -9.38 6.99
C PRO A 81 6.26 -9.72 5.69
N SER A 82 6.33 -10.98 5.25
CA SER A 82 5.60 -11.47 4.08
C SER A 82 4.08 -11.62 4.30
N LYS A 83 3.64 -11.38 5.55
CA LYS A 83 2.26 -11.51 5.99
C LYS A 83 1.97 -10.54 7.12
N VAL A 84 0.84 -9.84 7.05
CA VAL A 84 0.37 -8.90 8.08
C VAL A 84 -1.08 -9.25 8.45
N LEU A 85 -1.42 -9.18 9.74
CA LEU A 85 -2.80 -9.29 10.21
C LEU A 85 -3.36 -7.88 10.42
N LEU A 86 -4.43 -7.54 9.70
CA LEU A 86 -5.30 -6.42 10.01
C LEU A 86 -6.39 -6.94 10.95
N ALA A 87 -6.21 -6.66 12.24
CA ALA A 87 -7.14 -7.11 13.27
C ALA A 87 -8.38 -6.21 13.29
N GLY A 88 -9.55 -6.82 13.08
CA GLY A 88 -10.83 -6.14 13.16
C GLY A 88 -11.24 -5.90 14.62
N ARG A 89 -12.14 -4.94 14.84
CA ARG A 89 -12.77 -4.76 16.17
C ARG A 89 -13.54 -6.02 16.60
N ASP A 90 -14.16 -6.70 15.64
CA ASP A 90 -14.71 -8.04 15.81
C ASP A 90 -13.79 -9.02 15.06
N PRO A 91 -13.19 -10.02 15.73
CA PRO A 91 -12.27 -10.98 15.11
C PRO A 91 -12.85 -11.75 13.92
N LYS A 92 -14.18 -11.76 13.74
CA LYS A 92 -14.79 -12.33 12.53
C LYS A 92 -14.31 -11.60 11.27
N HIS A 93 -14.05 -10.29 11.36
CA HIS A 93 -13.57 -9.43 10.28
C HIS A 93 -12.04 -9.29 10.21
N ASP A 94 -11.28 -10.11 10.96
CA ASP A 94 -9.83 -10.15 10.82
C ASP A 94 -9.42 -10.52 9.38
N ILE A 95 -8.50 -9.74 8.82
CA ILE A 95 -7.98 -9.93 7.47
C ILE A 95 -6.49 -10.15 7.51
N VAL A 96 -6.05 -11.18 6.82
CA VAL A 96 -4.64 -11.41 6.56
C VAL A 96 -4.29 -10.75 5.23
N LEU A 97 -3.24 -9.95 5.18
CA LEU A 97 -2.58 -9.55 3.95
C LEU A 97 -1.40 -10.50 3.73
N GLU A 98 -1.39 -11.25 2.64
CA GLU A 98 -0.29 -12.13 2.25
C GLU A 98 -0.28 -12.32 0.74
N SER A 99 0.82 -12.86 0.22
CA SER A 99 0.96 -13.15 -1.20
C SER A 99 -0.27 -13.87 -1.76
N ASN A 100 -0.73 -13.41 -2.92
CA ASN A 100 -1.85 -13.94 -3.68
C ASN A 100 -3.22 -13.76 -3.02
N ARG A 101 -3.35 -13.24 -1.80
CA ARG A 101 -4.65 -13.00 -1.18
C ARG A 101 -5.19 -11.63 -1.58
N VAL A 102 -6.33 -11.60 -2.27
CA VAL A 102 -6.96 -10.34 -2.72
C VAL A 102 -7.93 -9.85 -1.66
N GLY A 103 -7.82 -8.57 -1.29
CA GLY A 103 -8.80 -7.88 -0.48
C GLY A 103 -9.34 -6.67 -1.23
N PHE A 104 -10.62 -6.38 -1.06
CA PHE A 104 -11.26 -5.18 -1.58
C PHE A 104 -11.47 -4.16 -0.46
N THR A 105 -11.29 -2.89 -0.80
CA THR A 105 -11.49 -1.74 0.09
C THR A 105 -12.14 -0.62 -0.70
N ASN A 106 -12.84 0.28 -0.01
CA ASN A 106 -13.22 1.57 -0.59
C ASN A 106 -12.00 2.48 -0.74
N PHE A 107 -12.20 3.59 -1.45
CA PHE A 107 -11.33 4.77 -1.44
C PHE A 107 -11.84 5.78 -0.40
N GLY A 108 -10.94 6.42 0.36
CA GLY A 108 -11.26 7.23 1.54
C GLY A 108 -10.87 8.71 1.45
N GLU A 109 -9.92 9.10 0.58
CA GLU A 109 -9.36 10.47 0.50
C GLU A 109 -10.18 11.44 -0.38
N GLY A 110 -11.46 11.17 -0.62
CA GLY A 110 -12.30 11.98 -1.50
C GLY A 110 -12.67 13.33 -0.88
N VAL A 111 -12.01 14.42 -1.28
CA VAL A 111 -12.37 15.80 -0.83
C VAL A 111 -13.61 16.37 -1.55
N PHE A 112 -14.06 15.72 -2.61
CA PHE A 112 -15.34 15.97 -3.27
C PHE A 112 -16.07 14.65 -3.51
N VAL A 113 -17.40 14.72 -3.54
CA VAL A 113 -18.28 13.60 -3.85
C VAL A 113 -19.25 14.00 -4.96
N ILE A 114 -19.64 13.03 -5.79
CA ILE A 114 -20.81 13.14 -6.66
C ILE A 114 -22.00 12.65 -5.84
N ASP A 115 -22.93 13.54 -5.52
CA ASP A 115 -24.11 13.18 -4.74
C ASP A 115 -24.89 12.09 -5.50
N PRO A 116 -25.14 10.91 -4.88
CA PRO A 116 -25.75 9.78 -5.59
C PRO A 116 -27.23 10.01 -5.94
N TYR A 117 -27.87 11.03 -5.36
CA TYR A 117 -29.28 11.34 -5.62
C TYR A 117 -29.45 12.50 -6.59
N THR A 118 -28.62 13.55 -6.48
CA THR A 118 -28.73 14.73 -7.35
C THR A 118 -27.76 14.70 -8.55
N GLY A 119 -26.67 13.93 -8.45
CA GLY A 119 -25.59 13.91 -9.44
C GLY A 119 -24.65 15.12 -9.37
N GLU A 120 -24.84 16.03 -8.41
CA GLU A 120 -24.00 17.22 -8.28
C GLU A 120 -22.67 16.92 -7.61
N ARG A 121 -21.60 17.57 -8.09
CA ARG A 121 -20.29 17.53 -7.46
C ARG A 121 -20.22 18.57 -6.34
N ARG A 122 -20.03 18.12 -5.11
CA ARG A 122 -19.93 18.98 -3.91
C ARG A 122 -18.78 18.56 -3.00
N GLU A 123 -18.42 19.43 -2.06
CA GLU A 123 -17.47 19.06 -1.01
C GLU A 123 -18.01 17.91 -0.16
N THR A 124 -17.10 17.05 0.28
CA THR A 124 -17.42 15.91 1.14
C THR A 124 -17.74 16.38 2.55
N THR A 125 -18.72 15.77 3.17
CA THR A 125 -19.17 16.02 4.54
C THR A 125 -18.88 14.82 5.43
N LYS A 126 -18.98 14.99 6.74
CA LYS A 126 -18.92 13.87 7.69
C LYS A 126 -20.03 12.83 7.45
N GLN A 127 -21.16 13.26 6.90
CA GLN A 127 -22.27 12.37 6.59
C GLN A 127 -21.89 11.43 5.44
N ASP A 128 -21.17 11.90 4.44
CA ASP A 128 -20.69 11.07 3.33
C ASP A 128 -19.72 9.97 3.82
N VAL A 129 -18.88 10.29 4.80
CA VAL A 129 -18.01 9.29 5.47
C VAL A 129 -18.84 8.26 6.22
N ALA A 130 -19.88 8.69 6.95
CA ALA A 130 -20.77 7.77 7.66
C ALA A 130 -21.56 6.88 6.69
N ASP A 131 -22.01 7.43 5.57
CA ASP A 131 -22.75 6.68 4.55
C ASP A 131 -21.86 5.72 3.77
N SER A 132 -20.63 6.11 3.44
CA SER A 132 -19.65 5.21 2.83
C SER A 132 -19.29 4.04 3.76
N ALA A 133 -19.13 4.31 5.06
CA ALA A 133 -18.91 3.27 6.05
C ALA A 133 -20.09 2.28 6.12
N ARG A 134 -21.33 2.77 6.07
CA ARG A 134 -22.54 1.90 6.04
C ARG A 134 -22.60 1.05 4.78
N ILE A 135 -22.28 1.63 3.62
CA ILE A 135 -22.25 0.89 2.35
C ILE A 135 -21.19 -0.22 2.42
N VAL A 136 -19.99 0.09 2.90
CA VAL A 136 -18.91 -0.89 3.05
C VAL A 136 -19.28 -1.99 4.05
N ASP A 137 -19.87 -1.65 5.19
CA ASP A 137 -20.33 -2.63 6.19
C ASP A 137 -21.43 -3.56 5.64
N TYR A 138 -22.26 -3.07 4.72
CA TYR A 138 -23.32 -3.86 4.08
C TYR A 138 -22.81 -4.79 2.97
N LEU A 139 -21.72 -4.43 2.29
CA LEU A 139 -21.21 -5.19 1.14
C LEU A 139 -20.27 -6.30 1.58
N ASP A 140 -20.75 -7.55 1.52
CA ASP A 140 -19.97 -8.76 1.86
C ASP A 140 -18.65 -8.90 1.06
N GLN A 141 -18.53 -8.20 -0.08
CA GLN A 141 -17.35 -8.24 -0.94
C GLN A 141 -16.27 -7.23 -0.56
N ILE A 142 -16.56 -6.27 0.34
CA ILE A 142 -15.57 -5.30 0.80
C ILE A 142 -15.03 -5.75 2.15
N ASP A 143 -13.73 -6.00 2.19
CA ASP A 143 -13.08 -6.59 3.36
C ASP A 143 -12.68 -5.52 4.38
N VAL A 144 -12.15 -4.38 3.90
CA VAL A 144 -11.62 -3.31 4.75
C VAL A 144 -12.37 -2.00 4.46
N TYR A 145 -12.67 -1.26 5.52
CA TYR A 145 -13.05 0.14 5.40
C TYR A 145 -11.81 1.03 5.58
N GLU A 146 -11.43 1.73 4.51
CA GLU A 146 -10.35 2.70 4.52
C GLU A 146 -10.93 4.10 4.76
N ARG A 147 -10.40 4.75 5.81
CA ARG A 147 -10.86 6.04 6.31
C ARG A 147 -9.67 6.99 6.37
N ALA A 148 -9.46 7.74 5.32
CA ALA A 148 -8.57 8.90 5.34
C ALA A 148 -9.22 10.17 5.90
#